data_AF-A0A2N3Y1G2-F1
#
_entry.id   AF-A0A2N3Y1G2-F1
#
_cell.length_a   1.000
_cell.length_b   1.000
_cell.length_c   1.000
_cell.angle_alpha   90.00
_cell.angle_beta   90.00
_cell.angle_gamma   90.00
#
_symmetry.space_group_name_H-M   'P 1'
#
loop_
_entity.id
_entity.type
_entity.pdbx_description
1 polymer ?
#
loop_
_entity_poly.entity_id
_entity_poly.type
_entity_poly.pdbx_seq_one_letter_code
_entity_poly.pdbx_strand_id
1 'polypeptide(L)'
;MRLNWVAVMDHTRHDRAIEPAKWATRCISAGEVHEFINVGPSPRYPVDHVEYYGFAAFETSGVLAVGDALVCDGRNLGTISGFDETHMPNHYNILVEGAHLRNGHTLGLTAGTPVFTRPREGQEPRDLNA
;
A
#
# COMPACT_ATOMS: atom_id res chain seq x y z
N MET A 1 3.10 -10.09 -5.76
CA MET A 1 2.04 -10.17 -6.79
C MET A 1 2.23 -9.07 -7.82
N ARG A 2 1.74 -9.23 -9.05
CA ARG A 2 1.77 -8.18 -10.08
C ARG A 2 0.43 -7.43 -10.11
N LEU A 3 0.50 -6.12 -10.26
CA LEU A 3 -0.63 -5.19 -10.38
C LEU A 3 -0.28 -4.09 -11.38
N ASN A 4 -1.25 -3.29 -11.81
CA ASN A 4 -1.02 -2.10 -12.63
C ASN A 4 -1.71 -0.90 -12.02
N TRP A 5 -1.05 0.26 -12.02
CA TRP A 5 -1.72 1.52 -11.68
C TRP A 5 -2.87 1.76 -12.66
N VAL A 6 -4.09 1.89 -12.16
CA VAL A 6 -5.27 2.28 -12.96
C VAL A 6 -5.62 3.75 -12.78
N ALA A 7 -5.15 4.36 -11.68
CA ALA A 7 -5.13 5.79 -11.49
C ALA A 7 -3.89 6.17 -10.66
N VAL A 8 -3.28 7.31 -10.98
CA VAL A 8 -2.18 7.90 -10.20
C VAL A 8 -2.69 9.22 -9.63
N MET A 9 -2.39 9.46 -8.35
CA MET A 9 -2.97 10.57 -7.61
C MET A 9 -1.97 11.70 -7.39
N ASP A 10 -2.43 12.93 -7.59
CA ASP A 10 -1.82 14.16 -7.08
C ASP A 10 -2.63 14.62 -5.87
N HIS A 11 -2.57 13.86 -4.78
CA HIS A 11 -3.39 14.10 -3.60
C HIS A 11 -2.61 13.92 -2.31
N THR A 12 -2.88 14.83 -1.37
CA THR A 12 -2.27 14.94 -0.06
C THR A 12 -3.35 15.31 0.94
N ARG A 13 -3.29 14.74 2.15
CA ARG A 13 -4.20 15.08 3.25
C ARG A 13 -3.42 15.22 4.56
N HIS A 14 -3.96 16.00 5.48
CA HIS A 14 -3.34 16.31 6.79
C HIS A 14 -4.32 16.13 7.96
N ASP A 15 -5.41 15.41 7.75
CA ASP A 15 -6.57 15.32 8.64
C ASP A 15 -7.21 13.92 8.60
N ARG A 16 -6.43 12.90 8.25
CA ARG A 16 -6.99 11.58 7.92
C ARG A 16 -7.24 10.67 9.11
N ALA A 17 -6.54 10.86 10.23
CA ALA A 17 -6.57 9.97 11.38
C ALA A 17 -6.53 8.47 10.99
N ILE A 18 -5.67 8.10 10.03
CA ILE A 18 -5.59 6.73 9.53
C ILE A 18 -5.11 5.82 10.67
N GLU A 19 -5.86 4.76 10.93
CA GLU A 19 -5.52 3.68 11.86
C GLU A 19 -5.61 2.34 11.12
N PRO A 20 -4.56 1.51 11.10
CA PRO A 20 -4.62 0.22 10.43
C PRO A 20 -5.54 -0.75 11.18
N ALA A 21 -6.25 -1.58 10.44
CA ALA A 21 -6.95 -2.72 10.98
C ALA A 21 -5.96 -3.70 11.63
N LYS A 22 -6.45 -4.47 12.62
CA LYS A 22 -5.66 -5.39 13.43
C LYS A 22 -5.02 -6.57 12.68
N TRP A 23 -5.41 -6.82 11.43
CA TRP A 23 -5.00 -8.01 10.70
C TRP A 23 -3.84 -7.72 9.74
N ALA A 24 -2.78 -8.51 9.85
CA ALA A 24 -1.53 -8.32 9.11
C ALA A 24 -1.56 -8.81 7.64
N THR A 25 -2.65 -9.46 7.20
CA THR A 25 -2.78 -9.97 5.83
C THR A 25 -4.16 -9.72 5.24
N ARG A 26 -4.26 -9.65 3.91
CA ARG A 26 -5.53 -9.69 3.17
C ARG A 26 -5.45 -10.61 1.97
N CYS A 27 -6.48 -11.43 1.78
CA CYS A 27 -6.71 -12.08 0.50
C CYS A 27 -7.25 -11.04 -0.48
N ILE A 28 -6.72 -11.06 -1.69
CA ILE A 28 -7.11 -10.19 -2.79
C ILE A 28 -7.51 -11.09 -3.97
N SER A 29 -8.62 -10.76 -4.62
CA SER A 29 -9.05 -11.46 -5.84
C SER A 29 -8.45 -10.82 -7.09
N ALA A 30 -8.21 -11.62 -8.13
CA ALA A 30 -7.84 -11.09 -9.44
C ALA A 30 -8.91 -10.10 -9.93
N GLY A 31 -8.46 -8.94 -10.42
CA GLY A 31 -9.31 -7.86 -10.92
C GLY A 31 -9.75 -6.85 -9.86
N GLU A 32 -9.53 -7.09 -8.57
CA GLU A 32 -9.83 -6.10 -7.53
C GLU A 32 -8.92 -4.86 -7.67
N VAL A 33 -9.45 -3.70 -7.32
CA VAL A 33 -8.76 -2.41 -7.37
C VAL A 33 -8.67 -1.83 -5.96
N HIS A 34 -7.48 -1.45 -5.52
CA HIS A 34 -7.27 -0.87 -4.19
C HIS A 34 -6.40 0.37 -4.21
N GLU A 35 -6.59 1.23 -3.19
CA GLU A 35 -5.86 2.48 -3.03
C GLU A 35 -4.57 2.25 -2.26
N PHE A 36 -3.46 2.83 -2.71
CA PHE A 36 -2.17 2.80 -2.04
C PHE A 36 -1.85 4.17 -1.47
N ILE A 37 -1.62 4.22 -0.15
CA ILE A 37 -1.40 5.46 0.60
C ILE A 37 -0.04 5.40 1.28
N ASN A 38 0.80 6.39 1.03
CA ASN A 38 2.05 6.61 1.71
C ASN A 38 1.82 7.31 3.05
N VAL A 39 2.14 6.62 4.13
CA VAL A 39 2.02 7.12 5.51
C VAL A 39 3.33 7.67 6.07
N GLY A 40 4.35 7.81 5.21
CA GLY A 40 5.65 8.34 5.57
C GLY A 40 6.54 7.35 6.32
N PRO A 41 7.75 7.79 6.72
CA PRO A 41 8.72 6.92 7.39
C PRO A 41 8.36 6.71 8.86
N SER A 42 8.45 5.47 9.33
CA SER A 42 8.20 5.07 10.73
C SER A 42 6.91 5.66 11.29
N PRO A 43 5.75 5.36 10.65
CA PRO A 43 4.46 5.95 11.03
C PRO A 43 4.12 5.63 12.48
N ARG A 44 3.63 6.64 13.21
CA ARG A 44 2.97 6.46 14.51
C ARG A 44 1.49 6.69 14.30
N TYR A 45 0.72 5.61 14.38
CA TYR A 45 -0.72 5.65 14.21
C TYR A 45 -1.43 6.22 15.45
N PRO A 46 -2.54 6.96 15.28
CA PRO A 46 -3.14 7.33 13.99
C PRO A 46 -2.31 8.37 13.23
N VAL A 47 -2.32 8.29 11.89
CA VAL A 47 -1.56 9.20 11.00
C VAL A 47 -2.50 10.16 10.28
N ASP A 48 -2.24 11.46 10.43
CA ASP A 48 -3.00 12.51 9.75
C ASP A 48 -2.43 12.91 8.39
N HIS A 49 -1.10 13.05 8.30
CA HIS A 49 -0.42 13.44 7.06
C HIS A 49 -0.12 12.22 6.20
N VAL A 50 -0.80 12.13 5.06
CA VAL A 50 -0.60 11.06 4.09
C VAL A 50 -0.54 11.59 2.66
N GLU A 51 0.11 10.81 1.81
CA GLU A 51 0.27 11.08 0.38
C GLU A 51 -0.27 9.92 -0.44
N TYR A 52 -1.02 10.18 -1.49
CA TYR A 52 -1.71 9.13 -2.22
C TYR A 52 -0.88 8.71 -3.43
N TYR A 53 -0.49 7.44 -3.52
CA TYR A 53 0.14 6.92 -4.74
C TYR A 53 -0.89 6.77 -5.85
N GLY A 54 -2.02 6.13 -5.53
CA GLY A 54 -3.14 5.96 -6.43
C GLY A 54 -3.77 4.58 -6.31
N PHE A 55 -4.52 4.19 -7.34
CA PHE A 55 -5.27 2.94 -7.38
C PHE A 55 -4.58 1.95 -8.30
N ALA A 56 -4.50 0.69 -7.88
CA ALA A 56 -3.96 -0.37 -8.72
C ALA A 56 -4.87 -1.59 -8.77
N ALA A 57 -4.96 -2.18 -9.96
CA ALA A 57 -5.68 -3.42 -10.23
C ALA A 57 -4.75 -4.63 -10.09
N PHE A 58 -5.18 -5.65 -9.34
CA PHE A 58 -4.44 -6.89 -9.16
C PHE A 58 -4.66 -7.83 -10.35
N GLU A 59 -3.58 -8.29 -10.98
CA GLU A 59 -3.70 -9.20 -12.14
C GLU A 59 -4.04 -10.64 -11.73
N THR A 60 -3.67 -11.04 -10.52
CA THR A 60 -3.84 -12.40 -10.00
C THR A 60 -4.32 -12.36 -8.56
N SER A 61 -5.12 -13.34 -8.15
CA SER A 61 -5.49 -13.53 -6.75
C SER A 61 -4.27 -13.88 -5.90
N GLY A 62 -4.31 -13.56 -4.61
CA GLY A 62 -3.24 -13.89 -3.68
C GLY A 62 -3.43 -13.30 -2.30
N VAL A 63 -2.37 -13.33 -1.49
CA VAL A 63 -2.34 -12.75 -0.15
C VAL A 63 -1.31 -11.64 -0.11
N LEU A 64 -1.72 -10.47 0.37
CA LEU A 64 -0.82 -9.40 0.76
C LEU A 64 -0.52 -9.50 2.25
N ALA A 65 0.72 -9.18 2.62
CA ALA A 65 1.15 -9.14 4.01
C ALA A 65 1.81 -7.80 4.36
N VAL A 66 1.64 -7.39 5.62
CA VAL A 66 2.49 -6.36 6.22
C VAL A 66 3.95 -6.81 6.14
N GLY A 67 4.81 -5.94 5.62
CA GLY A 67 6.21 -6.24 5.32
C GLY A 67 6.50 -6.46 3.84
N ASP A 68 5.48 -6.66 2.99
CA ASP A 68 5.70 -6.78 1.55
C ASP A 68 6.20 -5.46 0.95
N ALA A 69 7.24 -5.53 0.13
CA ALA A 69 7.77 -4.36 -0.58
C ALA A 69 6.89 -4.01 -1.78
N LEU A 70 6.65 -2.71 -2.00
CA LEU A 70 5.97 -2.18 -3.19
C LEU A 70 7.01 -1.63 -4.17
N VAL A 71 7.07 -2.18 -5.38
CA VAL A 71 8.12 -1.86 -6.37
C VAL A 71 7.49 -1.47 -7.69
N CYS A 72 7.92 -0.34 -8.26
CA CYS A 72 7.51 0.17 -9.58
C CYS A 72 8.77 0.53 -10.37
N ASP A 73 8.92 0.07 -11.61
CA ASP A 73 10.10 0.38 -12.47
C ASP A 73 11.46 0.17 -11.78
N GLY A 74 11.58 -0.91 -10.98
CA GLY A 74 12.79 -1.20 -10.22
C GLY A 74 13.03 -0.31 -8.99
N ARG A 75 12.20 0.72 -8.77
CA ARG A 75 12.21 1.59 -7.60
C ARG A 75 11.36 1.01 -6.48
N ASN A 76 11.92 0.94 -5.28
CA ASN A 76 11.15 0.67 -4.06
C ASN A 76 10.34 1.91 -3.67
N LEU A 77 9.02 1.78 -3.63
CA LEU A 77 8.07 2.81 -3.20
C LEU A 77 7.79 2.76 -1.69
N GLY A 78 8.19 1.68 -1.03
CA GLY A 78 8.04 1.47 0.41
C GLY A 78 7.60 0.06 0.75
N THR A 79 7.17 -0.13 1.99
CA THR A 79 6.76 -1.43 2.52
C THR A 79 5.31 -1.35 3.00
N ILE A 80 4.48 -2.35 2.72
CA ILE A 80 3.13 -2.42 3.27
C ILE A 80 3.21 -2.43 4.79
N SER A 81 2.59 -1.46 5.44
CA SER A 81 2.61 -1.29 6.90
C SER A 81 1.27 -1.58 7.55
N GLY A 82 0.19 -1.69 6.76
CA GLY A 82 -1.14 -2.03 7.25
C GLY A 82 -2.21 -1.94 6.17
N PHE A 83 -3.45 -2.17 6.60
CA PHE A 83 -4.64 -2.08 5.77
C PHE A 83 -5.69 -1.29 6.54
N ASP A 84 -6.31 -0.29 5.94
CA ASP A 84 -7.46 0.43 6.50
C ASP A 84 -8.73 0.08 5.71
N GLU A 85 -9.83 -0.11 6.45
CA GLU A 85 -11.11 -0.62 5.97
C GLU A 85 -12.18 0.46 5.83
N THR A 86 -11.81 1.74 6.01
CA THR A 86 -12.70 2.90 5.94
C THR A 86 -13.58 2.93 4.67
N HIS A 87 -13.08 2.42 3.55
CA HIS A 87 -13.80 2.37 2.27
C HIS A 87 -14.35 0.99 1.89
N MET A 88 -14.28 0.00 2.77
CA MET A 88 -14.90 -1.29 2.50
C MET A 88 -16.44 -1.16 2.38
N PRO A 89 -17.07 -1.91 1.46
CA PRO A 89 -16.51 -2.98 0.63
C PRO A 89 -15.95 -2.51 -0.73
N ASN A 90 -15.80 -1.21 -0.98
CA ASN A 90 -15.33 -0.70 -2.27
C ASN A 90 -13.85 -1.05 -2.50
N HIS A 91 -12.98 -0.64 -1.56
CA HIS A 91 -11.56 -0.98 -1.59
C HIS A 91 -10.93 -0.89 -0.20
N TYR A 92 -9.79 -1.56 -0.04
CA TYR A 92 -8.86 -1.28 1.04
C TYR A 92 -8.02 -0.03 0.74
N ASN A 93 -7.71 0.70 1.80
CA ASN A 93 -6.56 1.58 1.84
C ASN A 93 -5.34 0.74 2.24
N ILE A 94 -4.48 0.42 1.27
CA ILE A 94 -3.23 -0.30 1.49
C ILE A 94 -2.18 0.72 1.91
N LEU A 95 -1.78 0.65 3.18
CA LEU A 95 -0.87 1.61 3.78
C LEU A 95 0.57 1.20 3.48
N VAL A 96 1.38 2.15 3.01
CA VAL A 96 2.77 1.96 2.61
C VAL A 96 3.65 2.90 3.42
N GLU A 97 4.58 2.34 4.19
CA GLU A 97 5.67 3.08 4.80
C GLU A 97 6.70 3.42 3.71
N GLY A 98 6.66 4.67 3.24
CA GLY A 98 7.61 5.21 2.28
C GLY A 98 8.74 5.98 2.96
N ALA A 99 9.93 6.00 2.36
CA ALA A 99 11.09 6.73 2.91
C ALA A 99 10.85 8.26 3.02
N HIS A 100 9.98 8.80 2.16
CA HIS A 100 9.58 10.21 2.16
C HIS A 100 8.10 10.31 1.79
N LEU A 101 7.39 11.26 2.39
CA LEU A 101 6.03 11.64 1.99
C LEU A 101 6.05 12.30 0.62
N ARG A 102 5.61 11.56 -0.39
CA ARG A 102 5.39 12.01 -1.77
C ARG A 102 4.19 11.28 -2.35
N ASN A 103 3.38 11.97 -3.14
CA ASN A 103 2.24 11.37 -3.85
C ASN A 103 2.68 10.73 -5.18
N GLY A 104 1.78 10.01 -5.83
CA GLY A 104 2.10 9.28 -7.07
C GLY A 104 2.56 10.20 -8.20
N HIS A 105 1.93 11.37 -8.34
CA HIS A 105 2.27 12.35 -9.36
C HIS A 105 3.69 12.92 -9.17
N THR A 106 4.05 13.35 -7.96
CA THR A 106 5.40 13.83 -7.62
C THR A 106 6.47 12.75 -7.71
N LEU A 107 6.09 11.48 -7.63
CA LEU A 107 6.98 10.35 -7.88
C LEU A 107 7.18 10.05 -9.38
N GLY A 108 6.40 10.69 -10.26
CA GLY A 108 6.41 10.45 -11.71
C GLY A 108 5.75 9.12 -12.10
N LEU A 109 4.86 8.58 -11.27
CA LEU A 109 4.14 7.35 -11.60
C LEU A 109 3.14 7.62 -12.74
N THR A 110 2.86 6.60 -13.53
CA THR A 110 1.89 6.67 -14.63
C THR A 110 0.92 5.52 -14.59
N ALA A 111 -0.34 5.76 -15.00
CA ALA A 111 -1.31 4.70 -15.18
C ALA A 111 -0.85 3.73 -16.28
N GLY A 112 -1.16 2.45 -16.12
CA GLY A 112 -0.71 1.35 -16.96
C GLY A 112 0.68 0.80 -16.59
N THR A 113 1.45 1.48 -15.75
CA THR A 113 2.76 0.98 -15.33
C THR A 113 2.62 -0.21 -14.36
N PRO A 114 3.35 -1.30 -14.60
CA PRO A 114 3.37 -2.45 -13.69
C PRO A 114 3.96 -2.11 -12.32
N VAL A 115 3.29 -2.59 -11.28
CA VAL A 115 3.76 -2.61 -9.91
C VAL A 115 3.82 -4.04 -9.40
N PHE A 116 4.74 -4.27 -8.47
CA PHE A 116 4.93 -5.54 -7.83
C PHE A 116 4.87 -5.39 -6.32
N THR A 117 4.09 -6.25 -5.67
CA THR A 117 4.31 -6.55 -4.25
C THR A 117 5.30 -7.72 -4.17
N ARG A 118 6.29 -7.64 -3.30
CA ARG A 118 7.27 -8.71 -3.09
C ARG A 118 7.27 -9.09 -1.62
N PRO A 119 7.16 -10.39 -1.28
CA PRO A 119 7.31 -10.84 0.08
C PRO A 119 8.59 -10.30 0.69
N ARG A 120 8.54 -9.94 1.98
CA ARG A 120 9.75 -9.61 2.72
C ARG A 120 10.74 -10.77 2.65
N GLU A 121 11.95 -10.52 2.14
CA GLU A 121 13.01 -11.53 2.20
C GLU A 121 13.48 -11.71 3.65
N GLY A 122 13.54 -12.97 4.12
CA GLY A 122 14.31 -13.36 5.29
C GLY A 122 13.72 -13.11 6.69
N GLN A 123 12.42 -13.30 6.92
CA GLN A 123 11.93 -13.54 8.29
C GLN A 123 11.07 -14.80 8.38
N GLU A 124 11.45 -15.70 9.28
CA GLU A 124 10.55 -16.71 9.86
C GLU A 124 9.25 -16.03 10.32
N PRO A 125 8.09 -16.71 10.24
CA PRO A 125 6.83 -16.17 10.72
C PRO A 125 7.02 -15.65 12.15
N ARG A 126 6.72 -14.36 12.39
CA ARG A 126 6.64 -13.87 13.77
C ARG A 126 5.42 -14.53 14.40
N ASP A 127 5.66 -15.38 15.40
CA ASP A 127 4.62 -15.92 16.26
C ASP A 127 3.76 -14.75 16.78
N LEU A 128 2.50 -14.71 16.36
CA LEU A 128 1.53 -13.68 16.73
C LEU A 128 1.02 -13.82 18.18
N ASN A 129 1.77 -14.54 19.04
CA ASN A 129 1.40 -14.87 20.42
C ASN A 129 2.49 -14.48 21.44
N ALA A 130 3.39 -13.56 21.12
CA ALA A 130 4.38 -13.00 22.06
C ALA A 130 3.95 -11.64 22.60
#